data_AF-A0A7S2JJ89-F1
#
_entry.id   AF-A0A7S2JJ89-F1
#
_cell.length_a   1.000
_cell.length_b   1.000
_cell.length_c   1.000
_cell.angle_alpha   90.00
_cell.angle_beta   90.00
_cell.angle_gamma   90.00
#
_symmetry.space_group_name_H-M   'P 1'
#
loop_
_entity.id
_entity.type
_entity.pdbx_description
1 polymer ?
#
loop_
_entity_poly.entity_id
_entity_poly.type
_entity_poly.pdbx_seq_one_letter_code
_entity_poly.pdbx_strand_id
1 'polypeptide(L)'
;SSPLLLSPLATSSSETSSQGATSPTSMRAAMRVGGAGSAAALSEVCASVRMLSFDEDGCGVVFEALDLMCPADAQALLEGLRGAVAEAACSPYANLVLLRAMEVLGKEAASFVAVEMRGHAHAAASTAQGSEVLCYLQESAAGQPPTKALVEALVDECIGGDGAALCCQKHGHLVALSVMQCGA
;
A
#
# COMPACT_ATOMS: atom_id res chain seq x y z
N SER A 1 -28.90 -6.84 64.49
CA SER A 1 -28.46 -5.52 64.98
C SER A 1 -26.98 -5.35 64.73
N SER A 2 -26.65 -4.14 64.28
CA SER A 2 -25.32 -3.54 64.12
C SER A 2 -24.58 -3.72 62.79
N PRO A 3 -23.90 -2.63 62.33
CA PRO A 3 -23.96 -2.21 60.93
C PRO A 3 -22.57 -1.82 60.37
N LEU A 4 -22.58 -1.25 59.16
CA LEU A 4 -21.54 -0.40 58.54
C LEU A 4 -20.23 -1.10 58.12
N LEU A 5 -19.91 -0.99 56.83
CA LEU A 5 -18.76 -0.20 56.34
C LEU A 5 -18.88 -0.05 54.82
N LEU A 6 -19.46 1.07 54.38
CA LEU A 6 -19.23 1.61 53.04
C LEU A 6 -17.75 2.01 52.95
N SER A 7 -17.04 1.45 51.98
CA SER A 7 -15.72 1.94 51.57
C SER A 7 -15.84 2.69 50.24
N PRO A 8 -14.97 3.68 50.00
CA PRO A 8 -15.23 4.78 49.08
C PRO A 8 -14.93 4.42 47.62
N LEU A 9 -15.69 5.03 46.71
CA LEU A 9 -15.36 5.13 45.29
C LEU A 9 -13.95 5.71 45.15
N ALA A 10 -13.00 4.87 44.74
CA ALA A 10 -11.75 5.34 44.17
C ALA A 10 -12.05 5.84 42.77
N THR A 11 -12.19 7.16 42.63
CA THR A 11 -12.12 7.88 41.36
C THR A 11 -10.71 7.70 40.81
N SER A 12 -10.50 6.66 40.00
CA SER A 12 -9.30 6.55 39.16
C SER A 12 -9.49 7.50 37.99
N SER A 13 -9.05 8.75 38.18
CA SER A 13 -8.77 9.68 37.09
C SER A 13 -7.62 9.11 36.28
N SER A 14 -7.95 8.30 35.28
CA SER A 14 -7.03 8.00 34.20
C SER A 14 -7.00 9.23 33.29
N GLU A 15 -6.11 10.17 33.59
CA GLU A 15 -5.65 11.16 32.63
C GLU A 15 -4.94 10.41 31.49
N THR A 16 -5.71 10.00 30.49
CA THR A 16 -5.17 9.69 29.18
C THR A 16 -4.63 11.00 28.62
N SER A 17 -3.33 11.20 28.78
CA SER A 17 -2.55 12.10 27.93
C SER A 17 -2.66 11.61 26.49
N SER A 18 -3.76 12.00 25.84
CA SER A 18 -3.96 11.94 24.39
C SER A 18 -2.93 12.89 23.78
N GLN A 19 -1.71 12.40 23.58
CA GLN A 19 -0.80 12.99 22.62
C GLN A 19 -1.52 13.00 21.28
N GLY A 20 -1.82 14.21 20.79
CA GLY A 20 -2.76 14.44 19.70
C GLY A 20 -2.36 13.69 18.43
N ALA A 21 -2.99 12.54 18.20
CA ALA A 21 -2.98 11.91 16.90
C ALA A 21 -3.66 12.87 15.92
N THR A 22 -2.87 13.49 15.05
CA THR A 22 -3.39 14.31 13.96
C THR A 22 -4.31 13.45 13.09
N SER A 23 -5.61 13.75 13.13
CA SER A 23 -6.60 13.03 12.32
C SER A 23 -6.28 13.14 10.82
N PRO A 24 -6.56 12.10 10.00
CA PRO A 24 -6.39 12.12 8.55
C PRO A 24 -6.94 13.38 7.86
N THR A 25 -8.10 13.86 8.30
CA THR A 25 -8.72 15.09 7.80
C THR A 25 -7.88 16.33 8.10
N SER A 26 -7.31 16.41 9.29
CA SER A 26 -6.42 17.51 9.69
C SER A 26 -5.13 17.50 8.89
N MET A 27 -4.59 16.32 8.60
CA MET A 27 -3.36 16.18 7.78
C MET A 27 -3.60 16.66 6.35
N ARG A 28 -4.68 16.22 5.69
CA ARG A 28 -5.03 16.69 4.34
C ARG A 28 -5.25 18.20 4.27
N ALA A 29 -5.95 18.76 5.25
CA ALA A 29 -6.13 20.20 5.33
C ALA A 29 -4.78 20.93 5.43
N ALA A 30 -3.88 20.46 6.30
CA ALA A 30 -2.55 21.05 6.49
C ALA A 30 -1.68 20.95 5.22
N MET A 31 -1.73 19.83 4.49
CA MET A 31 -0.98 19.64 3.24
C MET A 31 -1.39 20.66 2.16
N ARG A 32 -2.70 20.92 2.01
CA ARG A 32 -3.26 21.80 0.97
C ARG A 32 -3.04 23.29 1.21
N VAL A 33 -2.87 23.71 2.46
CA VAL A 33 -2.63 25.12 2.81
C VAL A 33 -1.22 25.58 2.42
N GLY A 34 -0.27 24.66 2.28
CA GLY A 34 1.13 24.96 1.96
C GLY A 34 1.91 25.51 3.15
N GLY A 35 3.16 25.93 2.91
CA GLY A 35 4.04 26.51 3.94
C GLY A 35 4.53 25.51 5.00
N ALA A 36 4.89 26.01 6.18
CA ALA A 36 5.49 25.20 7.25
C ALA A 36 4.55 24.08 7.77
N GLY A 37 3.24 24.33 7.78
CA GLY A 37 2.24 23.34 8.17
C GLY A 37 2.15 22.16 7.20
N SER A 38 2.31 22.41 5.90
CA SER A 38 2.35 21.37 4.87
C SER A 38 3.60 20.49 5.00
N ALA A 39 4.78 21.09 5.22
CA ALA A 39 6.01 20.33 5.43
C ALA A 39 5.95 19.42 6.68
N ALA A 40 5.39 19.92 7.79
CA ALA A 40 5.19 19.11 8.99
C ALA A 40 4.19 17.96 8.77
N ALA A 41 3.09 18.23 8.07
CA ALA A 41 2.10 17.20 7.73
C ALA A 41 2.70 16.11 6.81
N LEU A 42 3.45 16.49 5.78
CA LEU A 42 4.11 15.54 4.87
C LEU A 42 5.16 14.69 5.61
N SER A 43 5.92 15.29 6.53
CA SER A 43 6.85 14.54 7.40
C SER A 43 6.13 13.50 8.27
N GLU A 44 4.96 13.86 8.82
CA GLU A 44 4.14 12.95 9.61
C GLU A 44 3.56 11.82 8.73
N VAL A 45 3.14 12.13 7.49
CA VAL A 45 2.71 11.09 6.53
C VAL A 45 3.86 10.10 6.29
N CYS A 46 5.09 10.56 6.05
CA CYS A 46 6.23 9.67 5.84
C CYS A 46 6.48 8.77 7.05
N ALA A 47 6.42 9.31 8.27
CA ALA A 47 6.63 8.54 9.49
C ALA A 47 5.54 7.47 9.72
N SER A 48 4.32 7.74 9.27
CA SER A 48 3.14 6.92 9.49
C SER A 48 2.64 6.18 8.24
N VAL A 49 3.41 6.19 7.13
CA VAL A 49 2.95 5.75 5.80
C VAL A 49 2.39 4.33 5.82
N ARG A 50 3.08 3.39 6.48
CA ARG A 50 2.63 2.01 6.55
C ARG A 50 1.29 1.86 7.26
N MET A 51 1.06 2.59 8.35
CA MET A 51 -0.22 2.53 9.05
C MET A 51 -1.32 3.20 8.22
N LEU A 52 -1.03 4.39 7.68
CA LEU A 52 -1.99 5.17 6.91
C LEU A 52 -2.40 4.47 5.61
N SER A 53 -1.50 3.82 4.88
CA SER A 53 -1.83 3.15 3.63
C SER A 53 -2.86 2.03 3.78
N PHE A 54 -2.89 1.36 4.95
CA PHE A 54 -3.82 0.26 5.21
C PHE A 54 -5.11 0.70 5.91
N ASP A 55 -5.24 1.98 6.22
CA ASP A 55 -6.41 2.59 6.83
C ASP A 55 -7.33 3.19 5.75
N GLU A 56 -8.65 3.07 5.94
CA GLU A 56 -9.66 3.54 4.99
C GLU A 56 -9.56 5.05 4.75
N ASP A 57 -9.38 5.83 5.81
CA ASP A 57 -9.27 7.29 5.72
C ASP A 57 -7.82 7.73 5.43
N GLY A 58 -6.87 7.01 6.04
CA GLY A 58 -5.42 7.24 5.93
C GLY A 58 -4.88 7.04 4.52
N CYS A 59 -5.40 6.08 3.76
CA CYS A 59 -4.90 5.75 2.42
C CYS A 59 -4.97 6.97 1.50
N GLY A 60 -6.08 7.71 1.53
CA GLY A 60 -6.18 8.91 0.70
C GLY A 60 -5.32 10.07 1.20
N VAL A 61 -4.85 10.07 2.47
CA VAL A 61 -3.82 11.03 2.92
C VAL A 61 -2.51 10.73 2.21
N VAL A 62 -2.11 9.46 2.17
CA VAL A 62 -0.89 9.01 1.50
C VAL A 62 -0.98 9.25 -0.01
N PHE A 63 -2.14 8.97 -0.61
CA PHE A 63 -2.42 9.25 -2.02
C PHE A 63 -2.23 10.73 -2.35
N GLU A 64 -2.82 11.64 -1.57
CA GLU A 64 -2.65 13.08 -1.78
C GLU A 64 -1.21 13.53 -1.53
N ALA A 65 -0.49 12.93 -0.58
CA ALA A 65 0.90 13.24 -0.32
C ALA A 65 1.80 12.91 -1.52
N LEU A 66 1.58 11.76 -2.17
CA LEU A 66 2.29 11.38 -3.40
C LEU A 66 2.17 12.43 -4.51
N ASP A 67 1.04 13.12 -4.61
CA ASP A 67 0.79 14.15 -5.63
C ASP A 67 1.42 15.51 -5.31
N LEU A 68 1.72 15.77 -4.05
CA LEU A 68 2.25 17.04 -3.56
C LEU A 68 3.77 17.02 -3.38
N MET A 69 4.34 15.84 -3.13
CA MET A 69 5.76 15.66 -2.89
C MET A 69 6.59 15.79 -4.17
N CYS A 70 7.85 16.21 -4.02
CA CYS A 70 8.81 16.07 -5.11
C CYS A 70 9.13 14.57 -5.33
N PRO A 71 9.61 14.16 -6.52
CA PRO A 71 9.87 12.75 -6.82
C PRO A 71 10.77 12.03 -5.79
N ALA A 72 11.78 12.72 -5.25
CA ALA A 72 12.66 12.13 -4.24
C ALA A 72 11.95 11.83 -2.92
N ASP A 73 11.09 12.74 -2.46
CA ASP A 73 10.32 12.55 -1.22
C ASP A 73 9.21 11.50 -1.42
N ALA A 74 8.55 11.50 -2.57
CA ALA A 74 7.55 10.48 -2.91
C ALA A 74 8.18 9.08 -3.00
N GLN A 75 9.40 8.97 -3.53
CA GLN A 75 10.17 7.73 -3.51
C GLN A 75 10.50 7.29 -2.07
N ALA A 76 10.95 8.19 -1.21
CA ALA A 76 11.21 7.89 0.20
C ALA A 76 9.93 7.46 0.96
N LEU A 77 8.78 8.06 0.62
CA LEU A 77 7.48 7.65 1.15
C LEU A 77 7.13 6.22 0.71
N LEU A 78 7.33 5.88 -0.57
CA LEU A 78 7.13 4.52 -1.07
C LEU A 78 8.06 3.51 -0.39
N GLU A 79 9.31 3.89 -0.12
CA GLU A 79 10.26 3.04 0.62
C GLU A 79 9.80 2.72 2.04
N GLY A 80 8.96 3.56 2.65
CA GLY A 80 8.33 3.27 3.93
C GLY A 80 7.36 2.08 3.90
N LEU A 81 6.96 1.60 2.71
CA LEU A 81 6.18 0.37 2.50
C LEU A 81 7.04 -0.86 2.23
N ARG A 82 8.37 -0.75 2.27
CA ARG A 82 9.28 -1.89 2.09
C ARG A 82 8.95 -3.01 3.08
N GLY A 83 8.94 -4.25 2.59
CA GLY A 83 8.54 -5.44 3.32
C GLY A 83 7.03 -5.58 3.55
N ALA A 84 6.23 -4.63 3.09
CA ALA A 84 4.76 -4.66 3.15
C ALA A 84 4.10 -4.57 1.77
N VAL A 85 4.87 -4.47 0.68
CA VAL A 85 4.32 -4.26 -0.68
C VAL A 85 3.39 -5.39 -1.11
N ALA A 86 3.75 -6.65 -0.87
CA ALA A 86 2.89 -7.79 -1.22
C ALA A 86 1.56 -7.81 -0.46
N GLU A 87 1.60 -7.42 0.81
CA GLU A 87 0.40 -7.24 1.65
C GLU A 87 -0.44 -6.06 1.14
N ALA A 88 0.22 -4.95 0.81
CA ALA A 88 -0.42 -3.75 0.31
C ALA A 88 -1.11 -3.98 -1.04
N ALA A 89 -0.51 -4.76 -1.94
CA ALA A 89 -1.10 -5.11 -3.23
C ALA A 89 -2.44 -5.87 -3.08
N CYS A 90 -2.61 -6.64 -2.00
CA CYS A 90 -3.83 -7.38 -1.72
C CYS A 90 -4.84 -6.61 -0.85
N SER A 91 -4.48 -5.43 -0.35
CA SER A 91 -5.33 -4.60 0.52
C SER A 91 -6.37 -3.83 -0.30
N PRO A 92 -7.62 -3.65 0.19
CA PRO A 92 -8.62 -2.81 -0.47
C PRO A 92 -8.29 -1.31 -0.48
N TYR A 93 -7.29 -0.88 0.31
CA TYR A 93 -6.88 0.52 0.42
C TYR A 93 -5.44 0.70 -0.07
N ALA A 94 -4.50 -0.06 0.47
CA ALA A 94 -3.07 0.17 0.21
C ALA A 94 -2.67 -0.12 -1.24
N ASN A 95 -3.44 -0.92 -1.99
CA ASN A 95 -3.19 -1.15 -3.42
C ASN A 95 -3.29 0.15 -4.22
N LEU A 96 -4.19 1.07 -3.85
CA LEU A 96 -4.36 2.37 -4.48
C LEU A 96 -3.13 3.24 -4.30
N VAL A 97 -2.46 3.15 -3.14
CA VAL A 97 -1.20 3.85 -2.88
C VAL A 97 -0.09 3.33 -3.80
N LEU A 98 0.00 2.01 -4.00
CA LEU A 98 0.99 1.42 -4.91
C LEU A 98 0.75 1.84 -6.36
N LEU A 99 -0.49 1.73 -6.83
CA LEU A 99 -0.88 2.17 -8.18
C LEU A 99 -0.52 3.64 -8.38
N ARG A 100 -0.87 4.50 -7.41
CA ARG A 100 -0.57 5.93 -7.49
C ARG A 100 0.92 6.22 -7.48
N ALA A 101 1.68 5.53 -6.64
CA ALA A 101 3.13 5.69 -6.61
C ALA A 101 3.76 5.31 -7.96
N MET A 102 3.29 4.24 -8.61
CA MET A 102 3.75 3.87 -9.95
C MET A 102 3.31 4.87 -11.03
N GLU A 103 2.14 5.48 -10.93
CA GLU A 103 1.71 6.57 -11.83
C GLU A 103 2.60 7.82 -11.72
N VAL A 104 2.93 8.22 -10.49
CA VAL A 104 3.68 9.46 -10.22
C VAL A 104 5.19 9.28 -10.47
N LEU A 105 5.76 8.16 -10.01
CA LEU A 105 7.20 7.90 -10.06
C LEU A 105 7.62 7.04 -11.27
N GLY A 106 6.66 6.47 -11.99
CA GLY A 106 6.89 5.70 -13.20
C GLY A 106 7.69 4.42 -12.95
N LYS A 107 8.70 4.20 -13.81
CA LYS A 107 9.45 2.93 -13.88
C LYS A 107 10.25 2.60 -12.63
N GLU A 108 10.64 3.60 -11.84
CA GLU A 108 11.40 3.39 -10.62
C GLU A 108 10.53 2.73 -9.54
N ALA A 109 9.35 3.29 -9.27
CA ALA A 109 8.36 2.68 -8.38
C ALA A 109 7.88 1.32 -8.90
N ALA A 110 7.61 1.20 -10.20
CA ALA A 110 7.21 -0.09 -10.78
C ALA A 110 8.29 -1.16 -10.58
N SER A 111 9.57 -0.81 -10.75
CA SER A 111 10.69 -1.72 -10.50
C SER A 111 10.79 -2.12 -9.02
N PHE A 112 10.64 -1.15 -8.10
CA PHE A 112 10.62 -1.41 -6.67
C PHE A 112 9.48 -2.38 -6.28
N VAL A 113 8.25 -2.08 -6.73
CA VAL A 113 7.08 -2.93 -6.45
C VAL A 113 7.29 -4.33 -7.04
N ALA A 114 7.78 -4.43 -8.28
CA ALA A 114 8.02 -5.73 -8.90
C ALA A 114 9.04 -6.60 -8.15
N VAL A 115 10.10 -6.00 -7.58
CA VAL A 115 11.08 -6.72 -6.76
C VAL A 115 10.44 -7.26 -5.49
N GLU A 116 9.69 -6.42 -4.76
CA GLU A 116 9.09 -6.80 -3.47
C GLU A 116 7.92 -7.80 -3.62
N MET A 117 7.31 -7.86 -4.80
CA MET A 117 6.24 -8.80 -5.12
C MET A 117 6.72 -10.22 -5.45
N ARG A 118 8.04 -10.44 -5.61
CA ARG A 118 8.57 -11.78 -5.94
C ARG A 118 8.25 -12.79 -4.84
N GLY A 119 7.83 -13.99 -5.24
CA GLY A 119 7.38 -15.05 -4.32
C GLY A 119 5.97 -14.84 -3.77
N HIS A 120 5.31 -13.73 -4.10
CA HIS A 120 3.94 -13.41 -3.69
C HIS A 120 3.00 -13.15 -4.88
N ALA A 121 3.53 -13.21 -6.12
CA ALA A 121 2.79 -12.88 -7.33
C ALA A 121 1.56 -13.77 -7.52
N HIS A 122 1.68 -15.09 -7.30
CA HIS A 122 0.54 -16.00 -7.44
C HIS A 122 -0.59 -15.66 -6.47
N ALA A 123 -0.27 -15.41 -5.19
CA ALA A 123 -1.27 -15.04 -4.20
C ALA A 123 -1.97 -13.71 -4.55
N ALA A 124 -1.21 -12.73 -5.02
CA ALA A 124 -1.75 -11.45 -5.47
C ALA A 124 -2.68 -11.61 -6.69
N ALA A 125 -2.29 -12.43 -7.67
CA ALA A 125 -3.08 -12.70 -8.88
C ALA A 125 -4.46 -13.35 -8.60
N SER A 126 -4.61 -14.03 -7.46
CA SER A 126 -5.89 -14.59 -7.02
C SER A 126 -6.87 -13.55 -6.48
N THR A 127 -6.41 -12.35 -6.14
CA THR A 127 -7.23 -11.26 -5.58
C THR A 127 -7.54 -10.21 -6.65
N ALA A 128 -8.63 -9.45 -6.49
CA ALA A 128 -8.97 -8.38 -7.44
C ALA A 128 -7.89 -7.28 -7.42
N GLN A 129 -7.55 -6.80 -6.22
CA GLN A 129 -6.58 -5.73 -6.00
C GLN A 129 -5.17 -6.12 -6.47
N GLY A 130 -4.72 -7.33 -6.10
CA GLY A 130 -3.40 -7.81 -6.48
C GLY A 130 -3.29 -8.04 -7.98
N SER A 131 -4.33 -8.56 -8.64
CA SER A 131 -4.35 -8.71 -10.10
C SER A 131 -4.24 -7.37 -10.81
N GLU A 132 -4.88 -6.31 -10.28
CA GLU A 132 -4.80 -4.95 -10.84
C GLU A 132 -3.39 -4.38 -10.74
N VAL A 133 -2.72 -4.53 -9.58
CA VAL A 133 -1.32 -4.12 -9.41
C VAL A 133 -0.40 -4.86 -10.37
N LEU A 134 -0.59 -6.18 -10.55
CA LEU A 134 0.20 -6.98 -11.49
C LEU A 134 -0.01 -6.58 -12.95
N CYS A 135 -1.27 -6.35 -13.36
CA CYS A 135 -1.58 -5.86 -14.71
C CYS A 135 -0.95 -4.48 -14.94
N TYR A 136 -1.06 -3.56 -13.98
CA TYR A 136 -0.44 -2.24 -14.08
C TYR A 136 1.09 -2.34 -14.26
N LEU A 137 1.75 -3.22 -13.49
CA LEU A 137 3.19 -3.47 -13.64
C LEU A 137 3.57 -3.94 -15.05
N GLN A 138 2.76 -4.83 -15.65
CA GLN A 138 2.98 -5.27 -17.03
C GLN A 138 2.78 -4.11 -18.01
N GLU A 139 1.66 -3.41 -17.93
CA GLU A 139 1.31 -2.36 -18.88
C GLU A 139 2.30 -1.18 -18.83
N SER A 140 2.72 -0.79 -17.63
CA SER A 140 3.61 0.37 -17.42
C SER A 140 5.10 0.02 -17.54
N ALA A 141 5.48 -1.24 -17.27
CA ALA A 141 6.87 -1.62 -17.05
C ALA A 141 7.27 -3.02 -17.56
N ALA A 142 6.53 -3.66 -18.48
CA ALA A 142 6.89 -4.99 -19.03
C ALA A 142 8.33 -5.08 -19.59
N GLY A 143 8.88 -3.97 -20.10
CA GLY A 143 10.26 -3.93 -20.58
C GLY A 143 11.33 -3.95 -19.48
N GLN A 144 10.96 -3.70 -18.21
CA GLN A 144 11.90 -3.60 -17.10
C GLN A 144 12.33 -4.99 -16.61
N PRO A 145 13.63 -5.23 -16.37
CA PRO A 145 14.12 -6.53 -15.90
C PRO A 145 13.43 -7.04 -14.62
N PRO A 146 13.13 -6.20 -13.60
CA PRO A 146 12.40 -6.65 -12.42
C PRO A 146 10.99 -7.19 -12.74
N THR A 147 10.25 -6.49 -13.59
CA THR A 147 8.90 -6.88 -14.02
C THR A 147 8.93 -8.17 -14.82
N LYS A 148 9.88 -8.33 -15.74
CA LYS A 148 10.05 -9.60 -16.50
C LYS A 148 10.32 -10.78 -15.58
N ALA A 149 11.27 -10.62 -14.66
CA ALA A 149 11.61 -11.66 -13.70
C ALA A 149 10.44 -11.98 -12.74
N LEU A 150 9.58 -11.00 -12.43
CA LEU A 150 8.35 -11.25 -11.66
C LEU A 150 7.36 -12.11 -12.46
N VAL A 151 7.19 -11.85 -13.76
CA VAL A 151 6.34 -12.66 -14.65
C VAL A 151 6.89 -14.06 -14.80
N GLU A 152 8.18 -14.20 -15.08
CA GLU A 152 8.84 -15.50 -15.19
C GLU A 152 8.63 -16.31 -13.90
N ALA A 153 8.85 -15.69 -12.73
CA ALA A 153 8.58 -16.32 -11.44
C ALA A 153 7.10 -16.70 -11.26
N LEU A 154 6.16 -15.82 -11.63
CA LEU A 154 4.73 -16.12 -11.56
C LEU A 154 4.36 -17.30 -12.47
N VAL A 155 4.90 -17.33 -13.69
CA VAL A 155 4.70 -18.41 -14.65
C VAL A 155 5.28 -19.71 -14.12
N ASP A 156 6.50 -19.69 -13.56
CA ASP A 156 7.13 -20.85 -12.94
C ASP A 156 6.37 -21.35 -11.71
N GLU A 157 5.85 -20.44 -10.87
CA GLU A 157 4.98 -20.77 -9.73
C GLU A 157 3.68 -21.44 -10.20
N CYS A 158 3.12 -21.01 -11.34
CA CYS A 158 1.89 -21.57 -11.91
C CYS A 158 2.13 -22.88 -12.68
N ILE A 159 3.22 -22.99 -13.45
CA ILE A 159 3.58 -24.14 -14.29
C ILE A 159 4.24 -25.26 -13.46
N GLY A 160 4.94 -24.92 -12.39
CA GLY A 160 5.34 -25.88 -11.35
C GLY A 160 4.13 -26.50 -10.63
N GLY A 161 2.95 -25.89 -10.79
CA GLY A 161 1.62 -26.45 -10.50
C GLY A 161 0.78 -26.71 -11.75
N ASP A 162 -0.56 -26.71 -11.59
CA ASP A 162 -1.49 -26.82 -12.72
C ASP A 162 -1.61 -25.46 -13.42
N GLY A 163 -0.84 -25.22 -14.49
CA GLY A 163 -0.84 -23.95 -15.22
C GLY A 163 -2.22 -23.50 -15.74
N ALA A 164 -3.19 -24.41 -15.84
CA ALA A 164 -4.58 -24.07 -16.10
C ALA A 164 -5.23 -23.30 -14.94
N ALA A 165 -4.72 -23.45 -13.71
CA ALA A 165 -5.26 -22.82 -12.51
C ALA A 165 -5.26 -21.30 -12.58
N LEU A 166 -4.22 -20.65 -13.14
CA LEU A 166 -4.20 -19.18 -13.26
C LEU A 166 -5.28 -18.69 -14.23
N CYS A 167 -5.43 -19.35 -15.38
CA CYS A 167 -6.46 -19.04 -16.38
C CYS A 167 -7.88 -19.34 -15.90
N CYS A 168 -8.05 -20.27 -14.96
CA CYS A 168 -9.34 -20.63 -14.39
C CYS A 168 -9.70 -19.83 -13.12
N GLN A 169 -8.77 -19.03 -12.59
CA GLN A 169 -9.03 -18.16 -11.43
C GLN A 169 -9.85 -16.93 -11.83
N LYS A 170 -10.73 -16.50 -10.91
CA LYS A 170 -11.61 -15.34 -11.10
C LYS A 170 -10.87 -14.07 -11.52
N HIS A 171 -9.64 -13.87 -11.04
CA HIS A 171 -8.83 -12.70 -11.36
C HIS A 171 -7.52 -13.06 -12.08
N GLY A 172 -6.99 -14.28 -11.88
CA GLY A 172 -5.74 -14.72 -12.51
C GLY A 172 -5.73 -14.67 -14.04
N HIS A 173 -6.89 -14.90 -14.68
CA HIS A 173 -7.00 -14.82 -16.14
C HIS A 173 -6.70 -13.41 -16.69
N LEU A 174 -6.95 -12.34 -15.92
CA LEU A 174 -6.61 -10.97 -16.32
C LEU A 174 -5.10 -10.78 -16.39
N VAL A 175 -4.37 -11.32 -15.41
CA VAL A 175 -2.91 -11.30 -15.39
C VAL A 175 -2.35 -12.11 -16.56
N ALA A 176 -2.91 -13.29 -16.84
CA ALA A 176 -2.50 -14.09 -17.99
C ALA A 176 -2.73 -13.35 -19.33
N LEU A 177 -3.87 -12.68 -19.49
CA LEU A 177 -4.16 -11.86 -20.67
C LEU A 177 -3.17 -10.70 -20.80
N SER A 178 -2.88 -9.99 -19.71
CA SER A 178 -1.93 -8.87 -19.69
C SER A 178 -0.51 -9.33 -20.07
N VAL A 179 -0.05 -10.46 -19.53
CA VAL A 179 1.24 -11.08 -19.91
C VAL A 179 1.28 -11.42 -21.40
N MET A 180 0.22 -12.00 -21.96
CA MET A 180 0.15 -12.31 -23.40
C MET A 180 0.13 -11.05 -24.27
N GLN A 181 -0.49 -9.96 -23.81
CA GLN A 181 -0.54 -8.68 -24.53
C GLN A 181 0.80 -7.94 -24.50
N CYS A 182 1.55 -8.05 -23.40
CA CYS A 182 2.84 -7.36 -23.23
C CYS A 182 4.06 -8.21 -23.63
N GLY A 183 3.91 -9.52 -23.77
CA GLY A 183 4.98 -10.48 -24.08
C GLY A 183 5.32 -10.66 -25.57
N ALA A 184 4.74 -9.84 -26.46
CA ALA A 184 5.02 -9.83 -27.89
C ALA A 184 6.21 -8.93 -28.26
#